data_AF-A0A0Q9JMG3-F1
#
_entry.id   AF-A0A0Q9JMG3-F1
#
_cell.length_a   1.000
_cell.length_b   1.000
_cell.length_c   1.000
_cell.angle_alpha   90.00
_cell.angle_beta   90.00
_cell.angle_gamma   90.00
#
_symmetry.space_group_name_H-M   'P 1'
#
loop_
_entity.id
_entity.type
_entity.pdbx_description
1 polymer ?
#
loop_
_entity_poly.entity_id
_entity_poly.type
_entity_poly.pdbx_seq_one_letter_code
_entity_poly.pdbx_strand_id
1 'polypeptide(L)'
;MRGRRWTSFVADPEHRRILHEDGNEAHRLRVEHDRARLYIELSGEDGAGPWTVLAVDRASRCYAVFQAETKMAATQGAAQALTELLDG
;
A
#
# COMPACT_ATOMS: atom_id res chain seq x y z
N MET A 1 8.44 -7.09 -27.88
CA MET A 1 8.09 -6.58 -26.53
C MET A 1 9.33 -6.71 -25.67
N ARG A 2 9.91 -5.61 -25.17
CA ARG A 2 10.96 -5.72 -24.13
C ARG A 2 10.31 -6.47 -22.97
N GLY A 3 10.90 -7.59 -22.55
CA GLY A 3 10.33 -8.44 -21.52
C GLY A 3 10.01 -7.61 -20.28
N ARG A 4 8.79 -7.73 -19.75
CA ARG A 4 8.43 -7.18 -18.44
C ARG A 4 9.46 -7.72 -17.44
N ARG A 5 10.39 -6.87 -17.03
CA ARG A 5 11.39 -7.23 -16.02
C ARG A 5 10.62 -7.30 -14.71
N TRP A 6 10.41 -8.51 -14.22
CA TRP A 6 9.93 -8.70 -12.86
C TRP A 6 10.94 -8.03 -11.94
N THR A 7 10.45 -7.13 -11.10
CA THR A 7 11.19 -6.44 -10.05
C THR A 7 10.59 -6.83 -8.72
N SER A 8 11.37 -6.74 -7.64
CA SER A 8 10.96 -7.14 -6.30
C SER A 8 10.99 -5.93 -5.38
N PHE A 9 10.14 -5.93 -4.36
CA PHE A 9 10.27 -5.02 -3.24
C PHE A 9 11.23 -5.62 -2.20
N VAL A 10 12.31 -4.91 -1.89
CA VAL A 10 13.33 -5.32 -0.91
C VAL A 10 13.24 -4.44 0.34
N ALA A 11 13.68 -4.96 1.48
CA ALA A 11 13.62 -4.22 2.74
C ALA A 11 14.62 -3.06 2.74
N ASP A 12 14.14 -1.88 3.12
CA ASP A 12 15.00 -0.73 3.34
C ASP A 12 15.97 -1.04 4.50
N PRO A 13 17.30 -0.90 4.29
CA PRO A 13 18.31 -1.30 5.27
C PRO A 13 18.27 -0.43 6.53
N GLU A 14 17.83 0.82 6.41
CA GLU A 14 17.73 1.78 7.53
C GLU A 14 16.33 1.73 8.17
N HIS A 15 15.31 1.45 7.38
CA HIS A 15 13.90 1.50 7.77
C HIS A 15 13.19 0.17 7.51
N ARG A 16 13.40 -0.83 8.37
CA ARG A 16 12.84 -2.20 8.24
C ARG A 16 11.32 -2.33 8.02
N ARG A 17 10.55 -1.24 8.16
CA ARG A 17 9.09 -1.17 7.92
C ARG A 17 8.73 -0.66 6.52
N ILE A 18 9.72 -0.28 5.72
CA ILE A 18 9.59 0.20 4.36
C ILE A 18 10.24 -0.85 3.46
N LEU A 19 9.53 -1.22 2.40
CA LEU A 19 10.11 -1.89 1.25
C LEU A 19 10.24 -0.87 0.12
N HIS A 20 11.22 -1.05 -0.75
CA HIS A 20 11.33 -0.29 -1.99
C HIS A 20 11.61 -1.21 -3.18
N GLU A 21 11.28 -0.77 -4.38
CA GLU A 21 11.58 -1.51 -5.60
C GLU A 21 13.10 -1.67 -5.78
N ASP A 22 13.58 -2.88 -6.06
CA ASP A 22 15.00 -3.14 -6.36
C ASP A 22 15.45 -2.34 -7.60
N GLY A 23 16.33 -1.37 -7.38
CA GLY A 23 16.78 -0.42 -8.40
C GLY A 23 15.97 0.89 -8.48
N ASN A 24 14.93 1.07 -7.65
CA ASN A 24 14.19 2.31 -7.52
C ASN A 24 13.70 2.54 -6.06
N GLU A 25 14.55 3.16 -5.25
CA GLU A 25 14.27 3.46 -3.84
C GLU A 25 13.10 4.45 -3.63
N ALA A 26 12.75 5.23 -4.67
CA ALA A 26 11.63 6.17 -4.60
C ALA A 26 10.28 5.46 -4.61
N HIS A 27 10.18 4.32 -5.29
CA HIS A 27 8.98 3.49 -5.35
C HIS A 27 8.91 2.61 -4.10
N ARG A 28 8.04 2.97 -3.16
CA ARG A 28 7.99 2.40 -1.82
C ARG A 28 6.69 1.65 -1.57
N LEU A 29 6.79 0.58 -0.79
CA LEU A 29 5.69 -0.18 -0.24
C LEU A 29 5.84 -0.28 1.28
N ARG A 30 4.75 -0.08 2.01
CA ARG A 30 4.70 -0.23 3.47
C ARG A 30 3.53 -1.08 3.87
N VAL A 31 3.72 -1.89 4.91
CA VAL A 31 2.63 -2.60 5.57
C VAL A 31 2.43 -1.97 6.95
N GLU A 32 1.30 -1.32 7.14
CA GLU A 32 0.87 -0.81 8.44
C GLU A 32 -0.07 -1.80 9.10
N HIS A 33 0.20 -2.10 10.37
CA HIS A 33 -0.58 -3.04 11.17
C HIS A 33 -1.45 -2.27 12.15
N ASP A 34 -2.75 -2.46 12.03
CA ASP A 34 -3.74 -2.11 13.04
C ASP A 34 -4.27 -3.38 13.73
N ARG A 35 -4.92 -3.24 14.89
CA ARG A 35 -5.51 -4.37 15.61
C ARG A 35 -6.50 -5.13 14.72
N ALA A 36 -7.37 -4.41 14.01
CA ALA A 36 -8.42 -5.00 13.18
C ALA A 36 -8.03 -5.06 11.70
N ARG A 37 -7.14 -4.17 11.23
CA ARG A 37 -6.85 -4.00 9.80
C ARG A 37 -5.37 -4.13 9.46
N LEU A 38 -5.08 -4.45 8.21
CA LEU A 38 -3.76 -4.27 7.59
C LEU A 38 -3.91 -3.24 6.48
N TYR A 39 -2.94 -2.35 6.34
CA TYR A 39 -2.87 -1.43 5.21
C TYR A 39 -1.61 -1.70 4.42
N ILE A 40 -1.75 -1.99 3.14
CA ILE A 40 -0.63 -2.12 2.20
C ILE A 40 -0.60 -0.80 1.42
N GLU A 41 0.38 0.03 1.71
CA GLU A 41 0.54 1.39 1.17
C GLU A 41 1.61 1.37 0.08
N LEU A 42 1.23 1.62 -1.17
CA LEU A 42 2.12 1.69 -2.34
C LEU A 42 2.21 3.14 -2.82
N SER A 43 3.42 3.69 -2.91
CA SER A 43 3.64 5.02 -3.50
C SER A 43 3.59 4.97 -5.03
N GLY A 44 3.53 6.14 -5.66
CA GLY A 44 3.90 6.27 -7.07
C GLY A 44 5.37 5.88 -7.30
N GLU A 45 5.73 5.60 -8.56
CA GLU A 45 7.09 5.18 -8.94
C GLU A 45 8.16 6.26 -8.65
N ASP A 46 7.75 7.54 -8.57
CA ASP A 46 8.59 8.68 -8.21
C ASP A 46 8.63 8.98 -6.71
N GLY A 47 7.86 8.23 -5.91
CA GLY A 47 7.72 8.42 -4.47
C GLY A 47 6.94 9.66 -4.03
N ALA A 48 6.47 10.51 -4.95
CA ALA A 48 5.72 11.73 -4.64
C ALA A 48 4.20 11.51 -4.67
N GLY A 49 3.72 10.52 -5.45
CA GLY A 49 2.31 10.16 -5.57
C GLY A 49 1.95 9.83 -7.04
N PRO A 50 0.72 9.37 -7.33
CA PRO A 50 -0.35 9.05 -6.39
C PRO A 50 -0.07 7.77 -5.60
N TRP A 51 -0.65 7.68 -4.41
CA TRP A 51 -0.57 6.51 -3.54
C TRP A 51 -1.77 5.59 -3.75
N THR A 52 -1.52 4.29 -3.77
CA THR A 52 -2.56 3.25 -3.76
C THR A 52 -2.48 2.50 -2.44
N VAL A 53 -3.60 2.40 -1.72
CA VAL A 53 -3.67 1.69 -0.44
C VAL A 53 -4.71 0.57 -0.53
N LEU A 54 -4.30 -0.64 -0.13
CA LEU A 54 -5.20 -1.75 0.12
C LEU A 54 -5.44 -1.87 1.63
N ALA A 55 -6.69 -1.66 2.07
CA ALA A 55 -7.11 -1.96 3.42
C ALA A 55 -7.65 -3.40 3.47
N VAL A 56 -7.20 -4.19 4.44
CA VAL A 56 -7.61 -5.60 4.62
C VAL A 56 -8.12 -5.79 6.04
N ASP A 57 -9.34 -6.29 6.18
CA ASP A 57 -9.85 -6.74 7.47
C ASP A 57 -9.16 -8.05 7.88
N ARG A 58 -8.63 -8.10 9.10
CA ARG A 58 -7.82 -9.26 9.55
C ARG A 58 -8.66 -10.49 9.82
N ALA A 59 -9.91 -10.32 10.26
CA ALA A 59 -10.78 -11.43 10.64
C ALA A 59 -11.40 -12.11 9.42
N SER A 60 -12.00 -11.32 8.53
CA SER A 60 -12.75 -11.79 7.36
C SER A 60 -11.90 -11.91 6.09
N ARG A 61 -10.77 -11.20 6.01
CA ARG A 61 -9.97 -11.00 4.78
C ARG A 61 -10.70 -10.23 3.67
N CYS A 62 -11.85 -9.61 3.96
CA CYS A 62 -12.42 -8.60 3.08
C CYS A 62 -11.41 -7.46 2.89
N TYR A 63 -11.42 -6.85 1.71
CA TYR A 63 -10.48 -5.81 1.37
C TYR A 63 -11.12 -4.73 0.52
N ALA A 64 -10.57 -3.52 0.61
CA ALA A 64 -10.92 -2.39 -0.23
C ALA A 64 -9.65 -1.69 -0.72
N VAL A 65 -9.72 -1.07 -1.89
CA VAL A 65 -8.61 -0.36 -2.52
C VAL A 65 -9.01 1.07 -2.76
N PHE A 66 -8.12 2.01 -2.46
CA PHE A 66 -8.32 3.41 -2.76
C PHE A 66 -7.01 4.07 -3.21
N GLN A 67 -7.12 5.03 -4.14
CA GLN A 67 -5.99 5.79 -4.66
C GLN A 67 -6.20 7.27 -4.41
N ALA A 68 -5.15 7.97 -3.97
CA ALA A 68 -5.17 9.42 -3.77
C ALA A 68 -3.77 10.03 -3.90
N GLU A 69 -3.69 11.34 -4.07
CA GLU A 69 -2.40 12.06 -4.19
C GLU A 69 -1.49 11.88 -2.98
N THR A 70 -2.05 11.78 -1.78
CA THR A 70 -1.28 11.60 -0.55
C THR A 70 -1.56 10.24 0.07
N LYS A 71 -0.53 9.68 0.72
CA LYS A 71 -0.64 8.44 1.50
C LYS A 71 -1.80 8.48 2.48
N MET A 72 -1.91 9.58 3.24
CA MET A 72 -2.95 9.73 4.26
C MET A 72 -4.35 9.70 3.66
N ALA A 73 -4.58 10.42 2.56
CA ALA A 73 -5.87 10.41 1.88
C ALA A 73 -6.19 9.01 1.32
N ALA A 74 -5.20 8.31 0.77
CA ALA A 74 -5.38 6.97 0.25
C ALA A 74 -5.73 5.97 1.36
N THR A 75 -5.03 6.04 2.50
CA THR A 75 -5.30 5.18 3.67
C THR A 75 -6.69 5.45 4.25
N GLN A 76 -7.09 6.72 4.37
CA GLN A 76 -8.43 7.07 4.85
C GLN A 76 -9.53 6.58 3.91
N GLY A 77 -9.39 6.79 2.59
CA GLY A 77 -10.36 6.32 1.61
C GLY A 77 -10.48 4.80 1.60
N ALA A 78 -9.37 4.06 1.69
CA ALA A 78 -9.38 2.61 1.75
C ALA A 78 -10.02 2.11 3.06
N ALA A 79 -9.74 2.78 4.18
CA ALA A 79 -10.35 2.46 5.48
C ALA A 79 -11.86 2.68 5.47
N GLN A 80 -12.35 3.76 4.85
CA GLN A 80 -13.76 4.04 4.71
C GLN A 80 -14.44 2.99 3.81
N ALA A 81 -13.89 2.74 2.62
CA ALA A 81 -14.43 1.77 1.68
C ALA A 81 -14.50 0.35 2.29
N LEU A 82 -13.51 -0.03 3.11
CA LEU A 82 -13.55 -1.30 3.83
C LEU A 82 -14.64 -1.32 4.91
N THR A 83 -14.85 -0.24 5.65
CA THR A 83 -15.97 -0.14 6.61
C THR A 83 -17.31 -0.34 5.90
N GLU A 84 -17.54 0.39 4.81
CA GLU A 84 -18.77 0.29 4.02
C GLU A 84 -19.00 -1.13 3.48
N LEU A 85 -17.93 -1.82 3.07
CA LEU A 85 -18.00 -3.21 2.62
C LEU A 85 -18.37 -4.19 3.74
N LEU A 86 -17.96 -3.93 4.98
CA LEU A 86 -18.22 -4.82 6.13
C LEU A 86 -19.60 -4.58 6.76
N ASP A 87 -20.13 -3.37 6.61
CA ASP A 87 -21.42 -2.95 7.17
C ASP A 87 -22.60 -3.27 6.24
N GLY A 88 -22.34 -3.64 4.97
CA GLY A 88 -23.33 -4.05 3.97
C GLY A 88 -23.57 -5.56 3.91
#